data_AF-A0A519XWF1-F1
#
_entry.id   AF-A0A519XWF1-F1
#
_cell.length_a   1.000
_cell.length_b   1.000
_cell.length_c   1.000
_cell.angle_alpha   90.00
_cell.angle_beta   90.00
_cell.angle_gamma   90.00
#
_symmetry.space_group_name_H-M   'P 1'
#
loop_
_entity.id
_entity.type
_entity.pdbx_description
1 polymer ?
#
loop_
_entity_poly.entity_id
_entity_poly.type
_entity_poly.pdbx_seq_one_letter_code
_entity_poly.pdbx_strand_id
1 'polypeptide(L)'
;MLNRRHLRIKALQNIFAWHMADKKDIKGDLKTLMQSIDSVYEMYIWMLSLMVEVTEFTANDAAERANKHIKTADDINPNMKLLHNKFSVLMQQNPEYVSAIKKYKVDWGFDPEIRKTVYNSLKASKEYAEYLADPNESLESSKDIIKYIFRKIILKNQGIIQVFEEKFINWQVDH
;
A
#
# COMPACT_ATOMS: atom_id res chain seq x y z
N MET A 1 8.15 5.88 -6.07
CA MET A 1 7.35 7.07 -6.42
C MET A 1 6.50 7.58 -5.24
N LEU A 2 6.94 7.41 -4.00
CA LEU A 2 6.51 8.19 -2.83
C LEU A 2 7.79 8.62 -2.14
N ASN A 3 8.37 9.73 -2.61
CA ASN A 3 9.65 10.23 -2.11
C ASN A 3 9.74 11.72 -2.48
N ARG A 4 10.71 12.42 -1.88
CA ARG A 4 11.00 13.87 -1.94
C ARG A 4 10.61 14.60 -3.24
N ARG A 5 10.65 13.94 -4.41
CA ARG A 5 10.11 14.46 -5.68
C ARG A 5 8.66 14.93 -5.59
N HIS A 6 7.74 14.16 -4.99
CA HIS A 6 6.33 14.57 -4.89
C HIS A 6 6.15 15.81 -4.03
N LEU A 7 6.85 15.87 -2.89
CA LEU A 7 6.87 17.06 -2.03
C LEU A 7 7.44 18.28 -2.77
N ARG A 8 8.51 18.10 -3.56
CA ARG A 8 9.08 19.16 -4.40
C ARG A 8 8.10 19.64 -5.47
N ILE A 9 7.41 18.72 -6.14
CA ILE A 9 6.40 19.06 -7.15
C ILE A 9 5.26 19.85 -6.49
N LYS A 10 4.73 19.40 -5.35
CA LYS A 10 3.67 20.14 -4.62
C LYS A 10 4.14 21.51 -4.13
N ALA A 11 5.36 21.62 -3.64
CA ALA A 11 5.96 22.91 -3.28
C ALA A 11 6.07 23.84 -4.50
N LEU A 12 6.54 23.34 -5.65
CA LEU A 12 6.62 24.12 -6.89
C LEU A 12 5.24 24.52 -7.41
N GLN A 13 4.26 23.62 -7.39
CA GLN A 13 2.87 23.90 -7.78
C GLN A 13 2.28 25.02 -6.93
N ASN A 14 2.51 24.99 -5.61
CA ASN A 14 2.03 26.03 -4.69
C ASN A 14 2.73 27.38 -4.92
N ILE A 15 4.06 27.40 -5.10
CA ILE A 15 4.82 28.61 -5.42
C ILE A 15 4.36 29.21 -6.76
N PHE A 16 4.13 28.37 -7.77
CA PHE A 16 3.66 28.81 -9.08
C PHE A 16 2.25 29.41 -8.99
N ALA A 17 1.33 28.74 -8.28
CA ALA A 17 -0.01 29.26 -8.04
C ALA A 17 0.01 30.61 -7.30
N TRP A 18 0.86 30.75 -6.27
CA TRP A 18 1.07 32.02 -5.57
C TRP A 18 1.59 33.13 -6.50
N HIS A 19 2.49 32.81 -7.43
CA HIS A 19 3.04 33.79 -8.37
C HIS A 19 2.00 34.23 -9.43
N MET A 20 1.07 33.34 -9.80
CA MET A 20 0.02 33.62 -10.77
C MET A 20 -1.23 34.29 -10.16
N ALA A 21 -1.34 34.32 -8.83
CA ALA A 21 -2.48 34.91 -8.15
C ALA A 21 -2.43 36.45 -8.15
N ASP A 22 -3.52 37.09 -8.61
CA ASP A 22 -3.67 38.56 -8.62
C ASP A 22 -3.62 39.18 -7.21
N LYS A 23 -4.08 38.44 -6.21
CA LYS A 23 -4.04 38.82 -4.80
C LYS A 23 -3.24 37.81 -4.01
N LYS A 24 -2.11 38.25 -3.46
CA LYS A 24 -1.19 37.41 -2.68
C LYS A 24 -1.73 37.22 -1.26
N ASP A 25 -2.16 36.01 -0.92
CA ASP A 25 -2.52 35.61 0.44
C ASP A 25 -1.60 34.50 0.95
N ILE A 26 -0.47 34.92 1.51
CA ILE A 26 0.56 34.00 2.02
C ILE A 26 -0.01 33.02 3.06
N LYS A 27 -0.99 33.45 3.87
CA LYS A 27 -1.58 32.57 4.90
C LYS A 27 -2.47 31.50 4.25
N GLY A 28 -3.28 31.89 3.27
CA GLY A 28 -4.07 30.97 2.46
C GLY A 28 -3.21 29.95 1.73
N ASP A 29 -2.14 30.41 1.08
CA ASP A 29 -1.27 29.55 0.28
C ASP A 29 -0.44 28.58 1.14
N LEU A 30 0.01 29.02 2.33
CA LEU A 30 0.65 28.14 3.32
C LEU A 30 -0.32 27.05 3.81
N LYS A 31 -1.58 27.40 4.05
CA LYS A 31 -2.61 26.42 4.44
C LYS A 31 -2.81 25.38 3.34
N THR A 32 -2.90 25.81 2.09
CA THR A 32 -3.01 24.92 0.92
C THR A 32 -1.78 24.01 0.79
N LEU A 33 -0.58 24.53 1.02
CA LEU A 33 0.65 23.74 0.99
C LEU A 33 0.62 22.65 2.06
N MET A 34 0.28 23.01 3.30
CA MET A 34 0.20 22.06 4.41
C MET A 34 -0.86 20.98 4.15
N GLN A 35 -2.01 21.34 3.59
CA GLN A 35 -3.03 20.38 3.16
C GLN A 35 -2.51 19.42 2.09
N SER A 36 -1.73 19.92 1.12
CA SER A 36 -1.13 19.07 0.09
C SER A 36 -0.11 18.07 0.67
N ILE A 37 0.66 18.49 1.68
CA ILE A 37 1.63 17.64 2.36
C ILE A 37 0.90 16.56 3.16
N ASP A 38 -0.15 16.93 3.89
CA ASP A 38 -0.97 15.99 4.67
C ASP A 38 -1.65 14.97 3.74
N SER A 39 -2.15 15.39 2.57
CA SER A 39 -2.73 14.49 1.56
C SER A 39 -1.71 13.50 0.99
N VAL A 40 -0.47 13.93 0.73
CA VAL A 40 0.61 13.02 0.28
C VAL A 40 0.95 12.00 1.37
N TYR A 41 0.98 12.43 2.63
CA TYR A 41 1.23 11.53 3.76
C TYR A 41 0.05 10.58 3.99
N GLU A 42 -1.20 11.03 3.87
CA GLU A 42 -2.37 10.16 3.90
C GLU A 42 -2.24 9.04 2.86
N MET A 43 -1.99 9.40 1.60
CA MET A 43 -1.85 8.42 0.53
C MET A 43 -0.70 7.43 0.79
N TYR A 44 0.41 7.89 1.40
CA TYR A 44 1.48 7.01 1.83
C TYR A 44 0.99 5.96 2.84
N ILE A 45 0.19 6.37 3.82
CA ILE A 45 -0.39 5.48 4.83
C ILE A 45 -1.37 4.48 4.18
N TRP A 46 -2.19 4.92 3.22
CA TRP A 46 -3.03 4.02 2.44
C TRP A 46 -2.21 2.96 1.70
N MET A 47 -1.15 3.35 0.99
CA MET A 47 -0.28 2.40 0.30
C MET A 47 0.42 1.42 1.25
N LEU A 48 0.92 1.90 2.40
CA LEU A 48 1.50 1.03 3.43
C LEU A 48 0.47 0.04 3.98
N SER A 49 -0.75 0.51 4.23
CA SER A 49 -1.86 -0.33 4.71
C SER A 49 -2.21 -1.42 3.71
N LEU A 50 -2.17 -1.14 2.41
CA LEU A 50 -2.42 -2.16 1.40
C LEU A 50 -1.40 -3.30 1.48
N MET A 51 -0.13 -3.00 1.77
CA MET A 51 0.90 -4.03 1.94
C MET A 51 0.60 -4.94 3.13
N VAL A 52 0.15 -4.37 4.24
CA VAL A 52 -0.24 -5.12 5.44
C VAL A 52 -1.48 -5.98 5.16
N GLU A 53 -2.51 -5.41 4.58
CA GLU A 53 -3.75 -6.12 4.19
C GLU A 53 -3.49 -7.32 3.27
N VAL A 54 -2.58 -7.20 2.31
CA VAL A 54 -2.22 -8.31 1.41
C VAL A 54 -1.55 -9.45 2.17
N THR A 55 -0.76 -9.16 3.21
CA THR A 55 -0.18 -10.21 4.06
C THR A 55 -1.26 -10.88 4.91
N GLU A 56 -2.22 -10.12 5.44
CA GLU A 56 -3.32 -10.68 6.24
C GLU A 56 -4.32 -11.47 5.39
N PHE A 57 -4.50 -11.09 4.12
CA PHE A 57 -5.36 -11.82 3.18
C PHE A 57 -4.93 -13.28 3.01
N THR A 58 -3.67 -13.63 3.28
CA THR A 58 -3.21 -15.02 3.26
C THR A 58 -4.00 -15.91 4.23
N ALA A 59 -4.40 -15.40 5.39
CA ALA A 59 -5.22 -16.11 6.35
C ALA A 59 -6.64 -16.36 5.80
N ASN A 60 -7.20 -15.36 5.09
CA ASN A 60 -8.50 -15.49 4.43
C ASN A 60 -8.45 -16.52 3.30
N ASP A 61 -7.44 -16.47 2.41
CA ASP A 61 -7.25 -17.48 1.35
C ASP A 61 -7.05 -18.88 1.94
N ALA A 62 -6.30 -19.01 3.03
CA ALA A 62 -6.11 -20.27 3.74
C ALA A 62 -7.45 -20.81 4.30
N ALA A 63 -8.26 -19.96 4.94
CA ALA A 63 -9.56 -20.34 5.48
C ALA A 63 -10.55 -20.74 4.37
N GLU A 64 -10.59 -20.00 3.26
CA GLU A 64 -11.41 -20.33 2.09
C GLU A 64 -11.02 -21.67 1.48
N ARG A 65 -9.71 -21.94 1.33
CA ARG A 65 -9.19 -23.21 0.82
C ARG A 65 -9.48 -24.38 1.75
N ALA A 66 -9.37 -24.17 3.06
CA ALA A 66 -9.70 -25.19 4.06
C ALA A 66 -11.19 -25.59 4.02
N ASN A 67 -12.08 -24.75 3.50
CA ASN A 67 -13.51 -25.04 3.34
C ASN A 67 -13.87 -25.76 2.03
N LYS A 68 -12.91 -26.02 1.12
CA LYS A 68 -13.16 -26.76 -0.12
C LYS A 68 -13.53 -28.22 0.15
N HIS A 69 -14.43 -28.77 -0.67
CA HIS A 69 -14.84 -30.18 -0.59
C HIS A 69 -13.71 -31.16 -0.91
N ILE A 70 -12.82 -30.80 -1.83
CA ILE A 70 -11.61 -31.56 -2.15
C ILE A 70 -10.43 -30.71 -1.71
N LYS A 71 -9.74 -31.15 -0.66
CA LYS A 71 -8.60 -30.46 -0.05
C LYS A 71 -7.30 -31.09 -0.53
N THR A 72 -6.36 -30.27 -0.96
CA THR A 72 -4.97 -30.70 -1.19
C THR A 72 -4.19 -30.69 0.12
N ALA A 73 -2.99 -31.29 0.15
CA ALA A 73 -2.12 -31.25 1.33
C ALA A 73 -1.79 -29.81 1.76
N ASP A 74 -1.61 -28.91 0.79
CA ASP A 74 -1.35 -27.47 1.00
C ASP A 74 -2.59 -26.69 1.49
N ASP A 75 -3.80 -27.25 1.33
CA ASP A 75 -5.03 -26.68 1.89
C ASP A 75 -5.23 -27.09 3.35
N ILE A 76 -4.64 -28.22 3.77
CA ILE A 76 -4.69 -28.72 5.14
C ILE A 76 -3.61 -28.04 5.99
N ASN A 77 -2.42 -27.82 5.42
CA ASN A 77 -1.32 -27.14 6.09
C ASN A 77 -0.77 -25.98 5.25
N PRO A 78 -1.49 -24.84 5.19
CA PRO A 78 -1.08 -23.71 4.39
C PRO A 78 0.19 -23.06 4.95
N ASN A 79 1.09 -22.63 4.04
CA ASN A 79 2.30 -21.93 4.43
C ASN A 79 1.96 -20.53 4.99
N MET A 80 2.28 -20.32 6.27
CA MET A 80 1.99 -19.08 7.01
C MET A 80 3.11 -18.03 6.93
N LYS A 81 4.17 -18.25 6.14
CA LYS A 81 5.35 -17.37 6.09
C LYS A 81 5.00 -15.93 5.69
N LEU A 82 4.04 -15.73 4.79
CA LEU A 82 3.61 -14.39 4.41
C LEU A 82 2.69 -13.76 5.46
N LEU A 83 1.85 -14.55 6.14
CA LEU A 83 1.02 -14.09 7.25
C LEU A 83 1.87 -13.53 8.40
N HIS A 84 2.96 -14.23 8.74
CA HIS A 84 3.88 -13.84 9.80
C HIS A 84 5.04 -12.95 9.31
N ASN A 85 4.86 -12.25 8.19
CA ASN A 85 5.88 -11.38 7.64
C ASN A 85 6.30 -10.32 8.68
N LYS A 86 7.60 -10.26 9.01
CA LYS A 86 8.11 -9.41 10.09
C LYS A 86 7.89 -7.92 9.84
N PHE A 87 7.91 -7.49 8.58
CA PHE A 87 7.61 -6.08 8.25
C PHE A 87 6.16 -5.77 8.61
N SER A 88 5.21 -6.63 8.24
CA SER A 88 3.78 -6.44 8.54
C SER A 88 3.52 -6.38 10.04
N VAL A 89 4.08 -7.34 10.80
CA VAL A 89 3.96 -7.39 12.27
C VAL A 89 4.52 -6.11 12.93
N LEU A 90 5.70 -5.65 12.50
CA LEU A 90 6.30 -4.43 13.04
C LEU A 90 5.47 -3.17 12.73
N MET A 91 4.83 -3.12 11.56
CA MET A 91 3.95 -2.01 11.20
C MET A 91 2.73 -1.97 12.12
N GLN A 92 2.07 -3.11 12.33
CA GLN A 92 0.89 -3.21 13.21
C GLN A 92 1.19 -2.86 14.68
N GLN A 93 2.43 -3.10 15.13
CA GLN A 93 2.88 -2.74 16.47
C GLN A 93 3.38 -1.29 16.57
N ASN A 94 3.59 -0.60 15.45
CA ASN A 94 4.09 0.76 15.44
C ASN A 94 2.97 1.76 15.81
N PRO A 95 3.11 2.52 16.91
CA PRO A 95 2.05 3.40 17.40
C PRO A 95 1.77 4.58 16.44
N GLU A 96 2.78 5.08 15.74
CA GLU A 96 2.61 6.16 14.75
C GLU A 96 1.78 5.68 13.56
N TYR A 97 2.09 4.48 13.05
CA TYR A 97 1.32 3.86 11.98
C TYR A 97 -0.13 3.63 12.40
N VAL A 98 -0.36 3.00 13.56
CA VAL A 98 -1.72 2.74 14.09
C VAL A 98 -2.49 4.05 14.30
N SER A 99 -1.83 5.09 14.81
CA SER A 99 -2.43 6.42 14.95
C SER A 99 -2.78 7.03 13.60
N ALA A 100 -1.91 6.89 12.59
CA ALA A 100 -2.15 7.41 11.25
C ALA A 100 -3.31 6.69 10.54
N ILE A 101 -3.40 5.36 10.66
CA ILE A 101 -4.53 4.56 10.16
C ILE A 101 -5.85 5.07 10.74
N LYS A 102 -5.89 5.33 12.05
CA LYS A 102 -7.07 5.90 12.72
C LYS A 102 -7.37 7.34 12.27
N LYS A 103 -6.34 8.19 12.15
CA LYS A 103 -6.47 9.60 11.72
C LYS A 103 -7.11 9.70 10.34
N TYR A 104 -6.63 8.90 9.39
CA TYR A 104 -7.09 8.91 8.00
C TYR A 104 -8.25 7.94 7.73
N LYS A 105 -8.71 7.22 8.76
CA LYS A 105 -9.79 6.22 8.67
C LYS A 105 -9.53 5.25 7.51
N VAL A 106 -8.30 4.74 7.46
CA VAL A 106 -7.89 3.80 6.41
C VAL A 106 -8.64 2.50 6.61
N ASP A 107 -9.40 2.13 5.59
CA ASP A 107 -10.22 0.93 5.55
C ASP A 107 -10.29 0.47 4.11
N TRP A 108 -9.88 -0.77 3.84
CA TRP A 108 -9.95 -1.39 2.51
C TRP A 108 -11.26 -2.16 2.27
N GLY A 109 -12.18 -2.16 3.23
CA GLY A 109 -13.51 -2.76 3.11
C GLY A 109 -14.38 -2.13 2.02
N PHE A 110 -14.05 -0.91 1.55
CA PHE A 110 -14.76 -0.27 0.43
C PHE A 110 -14.50 -0.96 -0.92
N ASP A 111 -13.35 -1.62 -1.07
CA ASP A 111 -13.01 -2.39 -2.26
C ASP A 111 -12.20 -3.64 -1.89
N PRO A 112 -12.90 -4.72 -1.48
CA PRO A 112 -12.27 -5.98 -1.11
C PRO A 112 -11.58 -6.69 -2.28
N GLU A 113 -11.88 -6.32 -3.52
CA GLU A 113 -11.30 -6.98 -4.70
C GLU A 113 -9.85 -6.58 -4.90
N ILE A 114 -9.42 -5.36 -4.50
CA ILE A 114 -8.03 -4.91 -4.64
C ILE A 114 -7.06 -5.85 -3.94
N ARG A 115 -7.28 -6.14 -2.66
CA ARG A 115 -6.45 -7.04 -1.85
C ARG A 115 -6.39 -8.45 -2.45
N LYS A 116 -7.53 -8.95 -2.96
CA LYS A 116 -7.63 -10.23 -3.64
C LYS A 116 -6.88 -10.24 -4.99
N THR A 117 -7.00 -9.20 -5.80
CA THR A 117 -6.28 -9.06 -7.07
C THR A 117 -4.77 -9.01 -6.85
N VAL A 118 -4.29 -8.26 -5.86
CA VAL A 118 -2.86 -8.19 -5.53
C VAL A 118 -2.37 -9.56 -5.07
N TYR A 119 -3.09 -10.20 -4.14
CA TYR A 119 -2.69 -11.50 -3.62
C TYR A 119 -2.71 -12.60 -4.69
N ASN A 120 -3.72 -12.65 -5.56
CA ASN A 120 -3.77 -13.62 -6.65
C ASN A 120 -2.61 -13.43 -7.64
N SER A 121 -2.27 -12.18 -7.94
CA SER A 121 -1.12 -11.84 -8.78
C SER A 121 0.20 -12.26 -8.13
N LEU A 122 0.32 -12.09 -6.80
CA LEU A 122 1.47 -12.54 -6.03
C LEU A 122 1.56 -14.08 -6.03
N LYS A 123 0.44 -14.77 -5.81
CA LYS A 123 0.36 -16.23 -5.78
C LYS A 123 0.78 -16.87 -7.11
N ALA A 124 0.53 -16.19 -8.23
CA ALA A 124 0.94 -16.62 -9.56
C ALA A 124 2.42 -16.30 -9.89
N SER A 125 3.12 -15.54 -9.04
CA SER A 125 4.50 -15.13 -9.30
C SER A 125 5.53 -16.18 -8.89
N LYS A 126 6.64 -16.24 -9.64
CA LYS A 126 7.79 -17.10 -9.30
C LYS A 126 8.47 -16.62 -8.02
N GLU A 127 8.54 -15.31 -7.83
CA GLU A 127 9.17 -14.68 -6.66
C GLU A 127 8.46 -15.05 -5.36
N TYR A 128 7.13 -15.23 -5.39
CA TYR A 128 6.42 -15.73 -4.21
C TYR A 128 6.72 -17.20 -3.92
N ALA A 129 6.78 -18.06 -4.94
CA ALA A 129 7.17 -19.46 -4.76
C ALA A 129 8.60 -19.57 -4.19
N GLU A 130 9.54 -18.77 -4.69
CA GLU A 130 10.90 -18.69 -4.16
C GLU A 130 10.92 -18.17 -2.72
N TYR A 131 10.13 -17.13 -2.41
CA TYR A 131 9.99 -16.62 -1.05
C TYR A 131 9.46 -17.67 -0.08
N LEU A 132 8.48 -18.49 -0.49
CA LEU A 132 7.92 -19.55 0.36
C LEU A 132 8.89 -20.73 0.55
N ALA A 133 9.75 -21.00 -0.42
CA ALA A 133 10.74 -22.09 -0.36
C ALA A 133 11.99 -21.72 0.45
N ASP A 134 12.31 -20.44 0.57
CA ASP A 134 13.45 -19.95 1.35
C ASP A 134 13.16 -20.10 2.88
N PRO A 135 14.00 -20.79 3.66
CA PRO A 135 13.84 -20.85 5.12
C PRO A 135 14.18 -19.52 5.83
N ASN A 136 14.77 -18.55 5.14
CA ASN A 136 15.11 -17.25 5.71
C ASN A 136 13.86 -16.41 6.00
N GLU A 137 13.64 -16.13 7.27
CA GLU A 137 12.58 -15.23 7.77
C GLU A 137 13.15 -13.93 8.33
N SER A 138 14.30 -13.47 7.84
CA SER A 138 14.86 -12.17 8.23
C SER A 138 13.94 -11.00 7.86
N LEU A 139 14.13 -9.87 8.55
CA LEU A 139 13.43 -8.64 8.21
C LEU A 139 13.75 -8.18 6.79
N GLU A 140 14.95 -8.44 6.27
CA GLU A 140 15.30 -8.05 4.91
C GLU A 140 14.54 -8.90 3.87
N SER A 141 14.50 -10.22 4.04
CA SER A 141 13.66 -11.10 3.19
C SER A 141 12.18 -10.68 3.24
N SER A 142 11.68 -10.35 4.44
CA SER A 142 10.33 -9.81 4.62
C SER A 142 10.10 -8.49 3.87
N LYS A 143 11.10 -7.59 3.84
CA LYS A 143 11.02 -6.34 3.09
C LYS A 143 11.13 -6.56 1.59
N ASP A 144 11.88 -7.55 1.12
CA ASP A 144 12.09 -7.79 -0.30
C ASP A 144 10.82 -8.27 -1.00
N ILE A 145 10.05 -9.18 -0.38
CA ILE A 145 8.75 -9.59 -0.92
C ILE A 145 7.75 -8.41 -0.94
N ILE A 146 7.79 -7.55 0.08
CA ILE A 146 6.98 -6.31 0.13
C ILE A 146 7.42 -5.34 -0.98
N LYS A 147 8.72 -5.13 -1.19
CA LYS A 147 9.23 -4.31 -2.32
C LYS A 147 8.77 -4.90 -3.67
N TYR A 148 8.75 -6.22 -3.81
CA TYR A 148 8.26 -6.90 -5.01
C TYR A 148 6.76 -6.63 -5.24
N ILE A 149 5.92 -6.91 -4.25
CA ILE A 149 4.47 -6.66 -4.30
C ILE A 149 4.20 -5.21 -4.73
N PHE A 150 4.90 -4.25 -4.11
CA PHE A 150 4.72 -2.85 -4.44
C PHE A 150 5.14 -2.52 -5.89
N ARG A 151 6.37 -2.89 -6.28
CA ARG A 151 6.94 -2.46 -7.56
C ARG A 151 6.43 -3.23 -8.77
N LYS A 152 6.13 -4.51 -8.61
CA LYS A 152 5.84 -5.43 -9.71
C LYS A 152 4.37 -5.75 -9.84
N ILE A 153 3.59 -5.64 -8.76
CA ILE A 153 2.15 -5.92 -8.78
C ILE A 153 1.37 -4.61 -8.72
N ILE A 154 1.47 -3.87 -7.61
CA ILE A 154 0.67 -2.66 -7.38
C ILE A 154 0.93 -1.60 -8.46
N LEU A 155 2.19 -1.21 -8.67
CA LEU A 155 2.55 -0.19 -9.65
C LEU A 155 2.37 -0.60 -11.13
N LYS A 156 2.09 -1.88 -11.40
CA LYS A 156 1.84 -2.36 -12.76
C LYS A 156 0.36 -2.63 -13.04
N ASN A 157 -0.49 -2.58 -12.01
CA ASN A 157 -1.91 -2.86 -12.13
C ASN A 157 -2.68 -1.55 -12.31
N GLN A 158 -3.19 -1.33 -13.53
CA GLN A 158 -3.94 -0.12 -13.87
C GLN A 158 -5.19 0.07 -13.01
N GLY A 159 -5.90 -1.02 -12.66
CA GLY A 159 -7.10 -0.92 -11.82
C GLY A 159 -6.78 -0.42 -10.42
N ILE A 160 -5.68 -0.89 -9.83
CA ILE A 160 -5.24 -0.40 -8.52
C ILE A 160 -4.83 1.07 -8.61
N ILE A 161 -4.09 1.45 -9.65
CA ILE A 161 -3.69 2.85 -9.86
C ILE A 161 -4.91 3.75 -9.99
N GLN A 162 -5.93 3.34 -10.77
CA GLN A 162 -7.18 4.08 -10.92
C GLN A 162 -7.90 4.29 -9.59
N VAL A 163 -8.00 3.26 -8.74
CA VAL A 163 -8.62 3.43 -7.40
C VAL A 163 -7.85 4.45 -6.56
N PHE A 164 -6.52 4.45 -6.62
CA PHE A 164 -5.73 5.47 -5.94
C PHE A 164 -5.95 6.86 -6.56
N GLU A 165 -6.07 7.00 -7.87
CA GLU A 165 -6.34 8.28 -8.54
C GLU A 165 -7.74 8.83 -8.21
N GLU A 166 -8.76 7.98 -8.19
CA GLU A 166 -10.13 8.36 -7.80
C GLU A 166 -10.19 8.83 -6.34
N LYS A 167 -9.48 8.13 -5.46
CA LYS A 167 -9.43 8.47 -4.04
C LYS A 167 -8.59 9.70 -3.76
N PHE A 168 -7.48 9.86 -4.50
CA PHE A 168 -6.56 10.97 -4.38
C PHE A 168 -6.58 11.79 -5.66
N ILE A 169 -7.67 12.55 -5.88
CA ILE A 169 -7.90 13.38 -7.09
C ILE A 169 -6.70 14.30 -7.43
N ASN A 170 -5.91 14.71 -6.42
CA ASN A 170 -4.72 15.56 -6.60
C ASN A 170 -3.44 14.79 -7.00
N TRP A 171 -3.55 13.47 -7.21
CA TRP A 171 -2.50 12.57 -7.65
C TRP A 171 -2.62 12.36 -9.16
N GLN A 172 -2.13 13.32 -9.93
CA GLN A 172 -1.82 13.01 -11.33
C GLN A 172 -0.50 12.26 -11.33
N VAL A 173 -0.54 10.96 -11.65
CA VAL A 173 0.67 10.24 -12.05
C VAL A 173 1.07 10.83 -13.38
N ASP A 174 2.13 11.64 -13.42
CA ASP A 174 2.79 11.93 -14.70
C ASP A 174 3.26 10.57 -15.26
N HIS A 175 2.59 10.11 -16.32
CA HIS A 175 2.93 8.90 -17.08
C HIS A 175 4.35 8.99 -17.66
#